data_AF-A0A940N3H0-F1
#
_entry.id   AF-A0A940N3H0-F1
#
_cell.length_a   1.000
_cell.length_b   1.000
_cell.length_c   1.000
_cell.angle_alpha   90.00
_cell.angle_beta   90.00
_cell.angle_gamma   90.00
#
_symmetry.space_group_name_H-M   'P 1'
#
loop_
_entity.id
_entity.type
_entity.pdbx_description
1 polymer ?
#
loop_
_entity_poly.entity_id
_entity_poly.type
_entity_poly.pdbx_seq_one_letter_code
_entity_poly.pdbx_strand_id
1 'polypeptide(L)'
;MRLDVCVHEAGHTVVGWRLFGVPPSWVSVHMGPPLQAQCLFAVDPPRSLREAQQHAIYSAGGRAAVLEAKGRGFLPASTNPDAGYCEPYGEGCDAYWVHELERRFGVRLENHAKARALEIAEQDWSVIQRIAEFLATGMPLYSDYLDLILNTRMAAASPRA
;
A
#
# COMPACT_ATOMS: atom_id res chain seq x y z
N MET A 1 -13.13 13.28 -6.85
CA MET A 1 -12.71 12.01 -6.22
C MET A 1 -11.19 11.94 -6.24
N ARG A 2 -10.54 11.76 -5.09
CA ARG A 2 -9.10 11.57 -4.95
C ARG A 2 -8.72 10.09 -5.14
N LEU A 3 -8.73 9.64 -6.40
CA LEU A 3 -8.39 8.26 -6.79
C LEU A 3 -6.96 7.89 -6.40
N ASP A 4 -6.07 8.87 -6.32
CA ASP A 4 -4.71 8.76 -5.82
C ASP A 4 -4.64 8.20 -4.38
N VAL A 5 -5.59 8.59 -3.50
CA VAL A 5 -5.70 8.05 -2.13
C VAL A 5 -6.07 6.58 -2.14
N CYS A 6 -7.03 6.23 -2.98
CA CYS A 6 -7.47 4.84 -3.10
C CYS A 6 -6.34 3.96 -3.64
N VAL A 7 -5.55 4.46 -4.60
CA VAL A 7 -4.36 3.78 -5.12
C VAL A 7 -3.27 3.64 -4.05
N HIS A 8 -3.04 4.69 -3.25
CA HIS A 8 -2.07 4.69 -2.16
C HIS A 8 -2.41 3.60 -1.12
N GLU A 9 -3.64 3.59 -0.61
CA GLU A 9 -4.06 2.58 0.36
C GLU A 9 -4.10 1.16 -0.23
N ALA A 10 -4.47 1.02 -1.50
CA ALA A 10 -4.38 -0.24 -2.22
C ALA A 10 -2.92 -0.74 -2.33
N GLY A 11 -1.96 0.17 -2.48
CA GLY A 11 -0.53 -0.13 -2.48
C GLY A 11 -0.07 -0.75 -1.17
N HIS A 12 -0.37 -0.12 -0.03
CA HIS A 12 -0.08 -0.71 1.29
C HIS A 12 -0.74 -2.07 1.47
N THR A 13 -2.00 -2.19 1.04
CA THR A 13 -2.78 -3.44 1.14
C THR A 13 -2.08 -4.60 0.43
N VAL A 14 -1.72 -4.41 -0.84
CA VAL A 14 -1.14 -5.50 -1.66
C VAL A 14 0.31 -5.78 -1.27
N VAL A 15 1.12 -4.75 -1.05
CA VAL A 15 2.51 -4.93 -0.63
C VAL A 15 2.58 -5.59 0.75
N GLY A 16 1.77 -5.13 1.71
CA GLY A 16 1.68 -5.76 3.03
C GLY A 16 1.24 -7.21 2.95
N TRP A 17 0.21 -7.52 2.15
CA TRP A 17 -0.24 -8.91 1.95
C TRP A 17 0.88 -9.80 1.41
N ARG A 18 1.67 -9.33 0.43
CA ARG A 18 2.81 -10.09 -0.11
C ARG A 18 3.91 -10.36 0.90
N LEU A 19 4.11 -9.46 1.86
CA LEU A 19 5.18 -9.56 2.85
C LEU A 19 4.77 -10.38 4.08
N PHE A 20 3.52 -10.21 4.54
CA PHE A 20 3.02 -10.79 5.79
C PHE A 20 2.21 -12.07 5.57
N GLY A 21 1.81 -12.36 4.32
CA GLY A 21 1.07 -13.58 3.96
C GLY A 21 -0.37 -13.60 4.47
N VAL A 22 -0.86 -12.47 4.99
CA VAL A 22 -2.21 -12.29 5.53
C VAL A 22 -2.79 -10.97 5.00
N PRO A 23 -4.11 -10.86 4.76
CA PRO A 23 -4.74 -9.60 4.43
C PRO A 23 -4.66 -8.61 5.61
N PRO A 24 -4.74 -7.28 5.36
CA PRO A 24 -4.92 -6.32 6.44
C PRO A 24 -6.23 -6.58 7.18
N SER A 25 -6.32 -6.11 8.43
CA SER A 25 -7.55 -6.16 9.22
C SER A 25 -8.66 -5.36 8.53
N TRP A 26 -8.30 -4.18 8.03
CA TRP A 26 -9.16 -3.38 7.16
C TRP A 26 -8.36 -2.31 6.40
N VAL A 27 -8.95 -1.80 5.33
CA VAL A 27 -8.49 -0.61 4.59
C VAL A 27 -9.68 0.28 4.28
N SER A 28 -9.55 1.60 4.48
CA SER A 28 -10.61 2.55 4.17
C SER A 28 -10.08 3.89 3.70
N VAL A 29 -10.93 4.59 2.93
CA VAL A 29 -10.73 5.96 2.49
C VAL A 29 -12.01 6.74 2.74
N HIS A 30 -11.99 7.64 3.72
CA HIS A 30 -13.06 8.58 3.99
C HIS A 30 -12.74 9.94 3.35
N MET A 31 -13.59 10.32 2.40
CA MET A 31 -13.39 11.48 1.51
C MET A 31 -13.92 12.79 2.09
N GLY A 32 -14.39 12.80 3.34
CA GLY A 32 -14.81 14.01 4.04
C GLY A 32 -13.62 14.91 4.44
N PRO A 33 -13.86 16.15 4.87
CA PRO A 33 -12.88 16.96 5.57
C PRO A 33 -12.93 16.67 7.09
N PRO A 34 -11.82 16.24 7.73
CA PRO A 34 -10.51 15.97 7.15
C PRO A 34 -10.48 14.65 6.36
N LEU A 35 -9.67 14.62 5.29
CA LEU A 35 -9.40 13.39 4.54
C LEU A 35 -8.79 12.37 5.51
N GLN A 36 -9.40 11.19 5.60
CA GLN A 36 -8.89 10.10 6.43
C GLN A 36 -8.72 8.87 5.56
N ALA A 37 -7.54 8.29 5.55
CA ALA A 37 -7.24 7.07 4.84
C ALA A 37 -6.35 6.21 5.73
N GLN A 38 -6.60 4.91 5.75
CA GLN A 38 -5.87 4.00 6.61
C GLN A 38 -5.92 2.58 6.08
N CYS A 39 -4.76 1.93 6.06
CA CYS A 39 -4.57 0.51 5.91
C CYS A 39 -3.96 -0.04 7.21
N LEU A 40 -4.62 -1.02 7.84
CA LEU A 40 -4.20 -1.55 9.13
C LEU A 40 -3.79 -3.02 9.03
N PHE A 41 -2.53 -3.30 9.33
CA PHE A 41 -2.03 -4.64 9.61
C PHE A 41 -1.80 -4.81 11.12
N ALA A 42 -2.34 -5.89 11.69
CA ALA A 42 -2.04 -6.29 13.07
C ALA A 42 -0.71 -7.06 13.11
N VAL A 43 0.41 -6.36 12.88
CA VAL A 43 1.76 -6.93 12.94
C VAL A 43 2.52 -6.42 14.15
N ASP A 44 3.32 -7.30 14.76
CA ASP A 44 4.19 -6.93 15.87
C ASP A 44 5.25 -5.91 15.41
N PRO A 45 5.75 -5.03 16.31
CA PRO A 45 6.91 -4.20 16.01
C PRO A 45 8.13 -5.05 15.62
N PRO A 46 8.93 -4.63 14.62
CA PRO A 46 10.04 -5.44 14.15
C PRO A 46 11.09 -5.62 15.24
N ARG A 47 11.58 -6.85 15.40
CA ARG A 47 12.60 -7.28 16.36
C ARG A 47 13.91 -7.68 15.68
N SER A 48 13.88 -7.91 14.38
CA SER A 48 15.04 -8.22 13.55
C SER A 48 15.20 -7.27 12.37
N LEU A 49 16.41 -7.21 11.80
CA LEU A 49 16.67 -6.45 10.57
C LEU A 49 15.80 -6.90 9.39
N ARG A 50 15.54 -8.22 9.30
CA ARG A 50 14.66 -8.79 8.27
C ARG A 50 13.24 -8.26 8.39
N GLU A 51 12.68 -8.23 9.61
CA GLU A 51 11.35 -7.67 9.85
C GLU A 51 11.33 -6.16 9.60
N ALA A 52 12.39 -5.44 10.00
CA ALA A 52 12.51 -4.01 9.72
C ALA A 52 12.53 -3.72 8.21
N GLN A 53 13.22 -4.55 7.42
CA GLN A 53 13.18 -4.48 5.96
C GLN A 53 11.76 -4.68 5.42
N GLN A 54 11.03 -5.69 5.91
CA GLN A 54 9.64 -5.92 5.49
C GLN A 54 8.74 -4.73 5.85
N HIS A 55 8.85 -4.19 7.06
CA HIS A 55 8.07 -3.02 7.45
C HIS A 55 8.40 -1.79 6.60
N ALA A 56 9.68 -1.57 6.27
CA ALA A 56 10.08 -0.49 5.38
C ALA A 56 9.52 -0.65 3.96
N ILE A 57 9.52 -1.87 3.41
CA ILE A 57 8.92 -2.17 2.09
C ILE A 57 7.40 -1.93 2.14
N TYR A 58 6.72 -2.37 3.21
CA TYR A 58 5.30 -2.12 3.43
C TYR A 58 4.96 -0.62 3.44
N SER A 59 5.75 0.19 4.18
CA SER A 59 5.59 1.65 4.20
C SER A 59 5.86 2.28 2.83
N ALA A 60 6.76 1.74 2.00
CA ALA A 60 6.95 2.26 0.64
C ALA A 60 5.81 1.88 -0.34
N GLY A 61 4.90 0.98 0.05
CA GLY A 61 3.89 0.38 -0.82
C GLY A 61 2.90 1.38 -1.41
N GLY A 62 2.40 2.33 -0.63
CA GLY A 62 1.44 3.32 -1.12
C GLY A 62 2.03 4.21 -2.21
N ARG A 63 3.25 4.72 -2.00
CA ARG A 63 3.93 5.55 -3.01
C ARG A 63 4.32 4.76 -4.25
N ALA A 64 4.77 3.51 -4.10
CA ALA A 64 5.07 2.62 -5.21
C ALA A 64 3.85 2.42 -6.13
N ALA A 65 2.67 2.16 -5.55
CA ALA A 65 1.44 1.99 -6.31
C ALA A 65 1.03 3.26 -7.08
N VAL A 66 1.20 4.45 -6.49
CA VAL A 66 0.90 5.72 -7.17
C VAL A 66 1.86 5.97 -8.34
N LEU A 67 3.14 5.67 -8.18
CA LEU A 67 4.12 5.78 -9.26
C LEU A 67 3.77 4.86 -10.43
N GLU A 68 3.41 3.61 -10.13
CA GLU A 68 3.00 2.63 -11.13
C GLU A 68 1.71 3.07 -11.86
N ALA A 69 0.72 3.57 -11.12
CA ALA A 69 -0.51 4.10 -11.69
C ALA A 69 -0.26 5.25 -12.68
N LYS A 70 0.69 6.15 -12.38
CA LYS A 70 1.10 7.22 -13.30
C LYS A 70 1.81 6.68 -14.53
N GLY A 71 2.75 5.74 -14.35
CA GLY A 71 3.46 5.10 -15.45
C GLY A 71 2.52 4.41 -16.45
N ARG A 72 1.38 3.93 -15.98
CA ARG A 72 0.32 3.33 -16.78
C ARG A 72 -0.73 4.31 -17.31
N GLY A 73 -0.67 5.59 -16.96
CA GLY A 73 -1.66 6.60 -17.32
C GLY A 73 -3.01 6.46 -16.60
N PHE A 74 -3.09 5.65 -15.53
CA PHE A 74 -4.29 5.53 -14.70
C PHE A 74 -4.51 6.76 -13.82
N LEU A 75 -3.42 7.41 -13.39
CA LEU A 75 -3.44 8.72 -12.73
C LEU A 75 -2.76 9.77 -13.61
N PRO A 76 -3.21 11.04 -13.55
CA PRO A 76 -2.49 12.15 -14.17
C PRO A 76 -1.04 12.26 -13.67
N ALA A 77 -0.11 12.59 -14.56
CA ALA A 77 1.30 12.78 -14.19
C ALA A 77 1.48 13.89 -13.12
N SER A 78 0.58 14.88 -13.11
CA SER A 78 0.56 16.01 -12.16
C SER A 78 0.06 15.66 -10.77
N THR A 79 -0.50 14.47 -10.55
CA THR A 79 -0.91 14.01 -9.23
C THR A 79 0.30 14.00 -8.31
N ASN A 80 0.34 14.81 -7.27
CA ASN A 80 1.43 14.74 -6.30
C ASN A 80 0.99 13.82 -5.14
N PRO A 81 1.58 12.62 -4.96
CA PRO A 81 1.27 11.76 -3.82
C PRO A 81 1.54 12.44 -2.47
N ASP A 82 2.36 13.50 -2.43
CA ASP A 82 2.77 14.18 -1.20
C ASP A 82 1.97 15.48 -0.94
N ALA A 83 1.18 15.95 -1.91
CA ALA A 83 0.39 17.17 -1.76
C ALA A 83 -0.88 16.91 -0.92
N GLY A 84 -0.72 16.94 0.40
CA GLY A 84 -1.82 16.88 1.36
C GLY A 84 -1.87 15.61 2.21
N TYR A 85 -0.85 14.74 2.13
CA TYR A 85 -0.67 13.64 3.08
C TYR A 85 0.32 14.09 4.16
N CYS A 86 -0.23 14.38 5.34
CA CYS A 86 0.51 14.77 6.54
C CYS A 86 1.25 16.13 6.46
N GLU A 87 0.53 17.25 6.41
CA GLU A 87 1.05 18.49 7.04
C GLU A 87 0.56 18.48 8.51
N PRO A 88 1.46 18.38 9.51
CA PRO A 88 2.74 19.11 9.60
C PRO A 88 4.02 18.28 9.38
N TYR A 89 3.96 17.06 8.86
CA TYR A 89 5.11 16.14 8.83
C TYR A 89 5.70 15.81 7.46
N GLY A 90 5.24 16.36 6.33
CA GLY A 90 5.86 16.27 4.98
C GLY A 90 6.42 14.90 4.59
N GLU A 91 5.80 14.16 3.67
CA GLU A 91 6.15 12.73 3.43
C GLU A 91 5.88 11.83 4.68
N GLY A 92 5.05 12.32 5.61
CA GLY A 92 5.29 12.25 7.05
C GLY A 92 4.83 11.05 7.88
N CYS A 93 4.39 9.94 7.30
CA CYS A 93 4.13 8.71 8.08
C CYS A 93 5.05 7.57 7.62
N ASP A 94 5.09 7.27 6.34
CA ASP A 94 5.93 6.22 5.79
C ASP A 94 7.43 6.53 5.91
N ALA A 95 7.84 7.75 5.56
CA ALA A 95 9.24 8.17 5.68
C ALA A 95 9.69 8.22 7.15
N TYR A 96 8.80 8.68 8.04
CA TYR A 96 9.06 8.69 9.48
C TYR A 96 9.31 7.29 10.03
N TRP A 97 8.45 6.32 9.69
CA TRP A 97 8.62 4.94 10.11
C TRP A 97 9.89 4.31 9.54
N VAL A 98 10.19 4.54 8.26
CA VAL A 98 11.44 4.05 7.65
C VAL A 98 12.66 4.64 8.36
N HIS A 99 12.71 5.94 8.61
CA HIS A 99 13.82 6.58 9.33
C HIS A 99 13.98 6.08 10.76
N GLU A 100 12.88 5.82 11.47
CA GLU A 100 12.94 5.25 12.82
C GLU A 100 13.49 3.82 12.81
N LEU A 101 13.15 3.02 11.79
CA LEU A 101 13.74 1.70 11.59
C LEU A 101 15.22 1.78 11.23
N GLU A 102 15.60 2.69 10.32
CA GLU A 102 17.01 2.93 9.97
C GLU A 102 17.83 3.33 11.19
N ARG A 103 17.30 4.23 12.03
CA ARG A 103 17.92 4.67 13.29
C ARG A 103 18.07 3.51 14.27
N ARG A 104 17.02 2.70 14.44
CA ARG A 104 17.02 1.58 15.41
C ARG A 104 17.97 0.46 15.02
N PHE A 105 18.08 0.15 13.72
CA PHE A 105 18.87 -0.97 13.22
C PHE A 105 20.23 -0.56 12.64
N GLY A 106 20.54 0.74 12.56
CA GLY A 106 21.83 1.25 12.09
C GLY A 106 22.11 0.97 10.62
N VAL A 107 21.08 0.94 9.78
CA VAL A 107 21.15 0.58 8.34
C VAL A 107 20.38 1.59 7.49
N ARG A 108 20.67 1.65 6.19
CA ARG A 108 19.83 2.36 5.22
C ARG A 108 18.88 1.38 4.54
N LEU A 109 17.58 1.58 4.69
CA LEU A 109 16.52 0.71 4.20
C LEU A 109 15.75 1.34 3.03
N GLU A 110 15.74 2.66 2.94
CA GLU A 110 14.85 3.42 2.05
C GLU A 110 14.94 2.99 0.57
N ASN A 111 16.13 2.96 -0.02
CA ASN A 111 16.29 2.64 -1.44
C ASN A 111 15.89 1.20 -1.77
N HIS A 112 16.24 0.25 -0.88
CA HIS A 112 15.84 -1.15 -1.03
C HIS A 112 14.33 -1.30 -0.90
N ALA A 113 13.73 -0.63 0.08
CA ALA A 113 12.29 -0.64 0.33
C ALA A 113 11.51 -0.11 -0.89
N LYS A 114 11.91 1.05 -1.41
CA LYS A 114 11.30 1.67 -2.60
C LYS A 114 11.37 0.76 -3.82
N ALA A 115 12.54 0.21 -4.12
CA ALA A 115 12.73 -0.67 -5.28
C ALA A 115 11.88 -1.94 -5.17
N ARG A 116 11.86 -2.58 -4.00
CA ARG A 116 11.09 -3.81 -3.81
C ARG A 116 9.58 -3.57 -3.77
N ALA A 117 9.12 -2.46 -3.18
CA ALA A 117 7.72 -2.09 -3.19
C ALA A 117 7.21 -1.82 -4.61
N LEU A 118 8.02 -1.16 -5.45
CA LEU A 118 7.71 -0.92 -6.86
C LEU A 118 7.60 -2.23 -7.65
N GLU A 119 8.55 -3.15 -7.47
CA GLU A 119 8.50 -4.47 -8.13
C GLU A 119 7.22 -5.24 -7.77
N ILE A 120 6.80 -5.22 -6.50
CA ILE A 120 5.53 -5.83 -6.08
C ILE A 120 4.34 -5.10 -6.71
N ALA A 121 4.35 -3.77 -6.73
CA ALA A 121 3.27 -2.98 -7.33
C ALA A 121 3.11 -3.27 -8.83
N GLU A 122 4.22 -3.43 -9.56
CA GLU A 122 4.22 -3.81 -10.98
C GLU A 122 3.61 -5.22 -11.18
N GLN A 123 4.03 -6.21 -10.38
CA GLN A 123 3.57 -7.60 -10.47
C GLN A 123 2.08 -7.76 -10.14
N ASP A 124 1.57 -6.93 -9.23
CA ASP A 124 0.21 -7.01 -8.70
C ASP A 124 -0.67 -5.82 -9.07
N TRP A 125 -0.31 -5.06 -10.10
CA TRP A 125 -1.05 -3.87 -10.53
C TRP A 125 -2.55 -4.11 -10.70
N SER A 126 -2.95 -5.21 -11.35
CA SER A 126 -4.37 -5.52 -11.58
C SER A 126 -5.16 -5.77 -10.28
N VAL A 127 -4.47 -6.11 -9.19
CA VAL A 127 -5.09 -6.29 -7.86
C VAL A 127 -5.20 -4.93 -7.17
N ILE A 128 -4.12 -4.13 -7.21
CA ILE A 128 -4.09 -2.75 -6.70
C ILE A 128 -5.21 -1.93 -7.33
N GLN A 129 -5.34 -1.97 -8.65
CA GLN A 129 -6.37 -1.24 -9.39
C GLN A 129 -7.78 -1.61 -8.92
N ARG A 130 -8.09 -2.91 -8.76
CA ARG A 130 -9.42 -3.36 -8.31
C ARG A 130 -9.74 -2.88 -6.89
N ILE A 131 -8.77 -2.94 -5.98
CA ILE A 131 -8.94 -2.43 -4.60
C ILE A 131 -9.14 -0.92 -4.62
N ALA A 132 -8.36 -0.19 -5.41
CA ALA A 132 -8.50 1.26 -5.54
C ALA A 132 -9.87 1.68 -6.10
N GLU A 133 -10.36 0.98 -7.13
CA GLU A 133 -11.70 1.20 -7.70
C GLU A 133 -12.81 0.90 -6.68
N PHE A 134 -12.63 -0.12 -5.84
CA PHE A 134 -13.58 -0.40 -4.76
C PHE A 134 -13.55 0.70 -3.69
N LEU A 135 -12.36 1.08 -3.22
CA LEU A 135 -12.20 2.15 -2.21
C LEU A 135 -12.77 3.49 -2.69
N ALA A 136 -12.71 3.75 -3.99
CA ALA A 136 -13.30 4.93 -4.62
C ALA A 136 -14.84 5.00 -4.46
N THR A 137 -15.51 3.88 -4.15
CA THR A 137 -16.95 3.87 -3.79
C THR A 137 -17.23 4.40 -2.39
N GLY A 138 -16.20 4.60 -1.56
CA GLY A 138 -16.31 5.07 -0.17
C GLY A 138 -16.62 3.97 0.85
N MET A 139 -16.69 2.71 0.43
CA MET A 139 -16.88 1.59 1.35
C MET A 139 -15.53 1.08 1.89
N PRO A 140 -15.40 0.83 3.21
CA PRO A 140 -14.24 0.15 3.77
C PRO A 140 -14.21 -1.31 3.31
N LEU A 141 -12.99 -1.86 3.17
CA LEU A 141 -12.75 -3.27 2.94
C LEU A 141 -12.21 -3.91 4.21
N TYR A 142 -12.90 -4.93 4.71
CA TYR A 142 -12.46 -5.72 5.85
C TYR A 142 -11.75 -7.00 5.40
N SER A 143 -11.00 -7.61 6.32
CA SER A 143 -10.12 -8.77 6.07
C SER A 143 -10.77 -9.87 5.20
N ASP A 144 -11.99 -10.29 5.51
CA ASP A 144 -12.70 -11.36 4.77
C ASP A 144 -12.92 -11.01 3.29
N TYR A 145 -13.29 -9.76 2.99
CA TYR A 145 -13.49 -9.29 1.62
C TYR A 145 -12.16 -9.06 0.89
N LEU A 146 -11.14 -8.61 1.61
CA LEU A 146 -9.80 -8.45 1.07
C LEU A 146 -9.23 -9.79 0.63
N ASP A 147 -9.39 -10.83 1.45
CA ASP A 147 -8.90 -12.17 1.14
C ASP A 147 -9.51 -12.70 -0.17
N LEU A 148 -10.81 -12.46 -0.38
CA LEU A 148 -11.49 -12.78 -1.64
C LEU A 148 -10.89 -12.05 -2.85
N ILE A 149 -10.60 -10.76 -2.74
CA ILE A 149 -10.05 -9.93 -3.84
C ILE A 149 -8.58 -10.31 -4.14
N LEU A 150 -7.81 -10.58 -3.09
CA LEU A 150 -6.39 -10.94 -3.16
C LEU A 150 -6.21 -12.35 -3.74
N ASN A 151 -7.07 -13.29 -3.35
CA ASN A 151 -7.02 -14.69 -3.80
C ASN A 151 -7.82 -14.99 -5.06
N THR A 152 -8.56 -14.03 -5.65
CA THR A 152 -9.34 -14.29 -6.88
C THR A 152 -8.46 -14.63 -8.10
N ARG A 153 -7.14 -14.44 -8.04
CA ARG A 153 -6.21 -14.98 -9.05
C ARG A 153 -6.12 -16.51 -9.03
N MET A 154 -6.49 -17.19 -7.93
CA MET A 154 -6.44 -18.66 -7.83
C MET A 154 -7.67 -19.37 -8.39
N ALA A 155 -8.85 -18.75 -8.38
CA ALA A 155 -10.10 -19.40 -8.82
C ALA A 155 -10.36 -19.31 -10.33
N ALA A 156 -9.71 -18.38 -11.05
CA ALA A 156 -9.94 -18.18 -12.49
C ALA A 156 -9.15 -19.17 -13.39
N ALA A 157 -8.42 -20.12 -12.80
CA ALA A 157 -7.68 -21.16 -13.51
C ALA A 157 -8.18 -22.58 -13.18
N SER A 158 -9.47 -22.86 -13.39
CA SER A 158 -9.92 -24.09 -14.06
C SER A 158 -11.44 -24.04 -14.33
N PRO A 159 -11.82 -23.84 -15.60
CA PRO A 159 -12.86 -24.67 -16.17
C PRO A 159 -12.24 -25.47 -17.32
N ARG A 160 -11.78 -26.68 -17.02
CA ARG A 160 -11.62 -27.76 -18.00
C ARG A 160 -12.18 -29.01 -17.32
N ALA A 161 -13.43 -29.37 -17.58
CA ALA A 161 -13.98 -30.06 -18.77
C ALA A 161 -14.26 -31.51 -18.38
#